data_AF-A0A6M2C8F9-F1
#
_entry.id   AF-A0A6M2C8F9-F1
#
_cell.length_a   1.000
_cell.length_b   1.000
_cell.length_c   1.000
_cell.angle_alpha   90.00
_cell.angle_beta   90.00
_cell.angle_gamma   90.00
#
_symmetry.space_group_name_H-M   'P 1'
#
loop_
_entity.id
_entity.type
_entity.pdbx_description
1 polymer ?
#
loop_
_entity_poly.entity_id
_entity_poly.type
_entity_poly.pdbx_seq_one_letter_code
_entity_poly.pdbx_strand_id
1 'polypeptide(L)'
;MHNTKEYKRALRHIGLDVVNYRLLRMTFEEAYDIFDDNYFDFIYIDGYAHKGEEGGKTIIDWYKKLKVGGILAGDDYHDDWPLVKWAVNDFVLKLGAKLSVTDGQEDDSYCWFPTWYLRKEKYVFIEPNIELIDIAIKEKNRIKNKRIKTRSHFNYRKFMIKVLDKSGLKKPISNFMKRK
;
A
#
# COMPACT_ATOMS: atom_id res chain seq x y z
N MET A 1 -2.22 6.32 7.22
CA MET A 1 -3.53 6.54 6.59
C MET A 1 -3.55 7.98 6.17
N HIS A 2 -3.58 8.21 4.86
CA HIS A 2 -3.44 9.56 4.35
C HIS A 2 -4.69 10.39 4.62
N ASN A 3 -4.48 11.59 5.15
CA ASN A 3 -5.55 12.48 5.56
C ASN A 3 -5.66 13.68 4.60
N THR A 4 -6.70 14.47 4.77
CA THR A 4 -6.93 15.66 3.92
C THR A 4 -5.78 16.68 4.00
N LYS A 5 -5.01 16.72 5.10
CA LYS A 5 -3.84 17.60 5.21
C LYS A 5 -2.69 17.13 4.32
N GLU A 6 -2.44 15.83 4.27
CA GLU A 6 -1.41 15.25 3.38
C GLU A 6 -1.79 15.38 1.92
N TYR A 7 -3.08 15.16 1.58
CA TYR A 7 -3.59 15.42 0.23
C TYR A 7 -3.37 16.87 -0.20
N LYS A 8 -3.67 17.84 0.68
CA LYS A 8 -3.38 19.26 0.42
C LYS A 8 -1.88 19.54 0.25
N ARG A 9 -1.01 18.82 0.97
CA ARG A 9 0.44 18.94 0.81
C ARG A 9 0.87 18.45 -0.57
N ALA A 10 0.37 17.30 -1.01
CA ALA A 10 0.64 16.76 -2.35
C ALA A 10 0.23 17.75 -3.45
N LEU A 11 -1.01 18.25 -3.40
CA LEU A 11 -1.53 19.25 -4.36
C LEU A 11 -0.65 20.51 -4.46
N ARG A 12 -0.17 21.03 -3.32
CA ARG A 12 0.72 22.19 -3.32
C ARG A 12 2.10 21.89 -3.89
N HIS A 13 2.59 20.67 -3.71
CA HIS A 13 3.89 20.25 -4.20
C HIS A 13 3.89 20.07 -5.72
N ILE A 14 2.84 19.46 -6.26
CA ILE A 14 2.69 19.21 -7.70
C ILE A 14 2.16 20.43 -8.48
N GLY A 15 1.54 21.41 -7.78
CA GLY A 15 1.05 22.68 -8.33
C GLY A 15 -0.39 22.60 -8.84
N LEU A 16 -1.27 23.55 -8.48
CA LEU A 16 -2.70 23.45 -8.78
C LEU A 16 -3.08 23.70 -10.24
N ASP A 17 -2.27 24.49 -10.96
CA ASP A 17 -2.60 24.98 -12.30
C ASP A 17 -1.89 24.21 -13.43
N VAL A 18 -1.27 23.08 -13.09
CA VAL A 18 -0.52 22.27 -14.07
C VAL A 18 -1.48 21.32 -14.79
N VAL A 19 -1.55 21.45 -16.12
CA VAL A 19 -2.53 20.73 -16.94
C VAL A 19 -2.13 19.29 -17.31
N ASN A 20 -0.87 18.89 -17.11
CA ASN A 20 -0.32 17.60 -17.55
C ASN A 20 -0.32 16.51 -16.48
N TYR A 21 -0.94 16.71 -15.33
CA TYR A 21 -1.13 15.67 -14.33
C TYR A 21 -2.59 15.61 -13.86
N ARG A 22 -3.00 14.46 -13.30
CA ARG A 22 -4.26 14.31 -12.56
C ARG A 22 -3.96 13.60 -11.26
N LEU A 23 -4.37 14.21 -10.14
CA LEU A 23 -4.28 13.59 -8.81
C LEU A 23 -5.67 13.09 -8.41
N LEU A 24 -5.80 11.77 -8.26
CA LEU A 24 -7.06 11.13 -7.91
C LEU A 24 -7.06 10.74 -6.43
N ARG A 25 -8.14 11.07 -5.72
CA ARG A 25 -8.36 10.66 -4.33
C ARG A 25 -9.42 9.56 -4.29
N MET A 26 -9.03 8.39 -4.74
CA MET A 26 -9.88 7.20 -4.93
C MET A 26 -9.09 5.96 -4.50
N THR A 27 -9.78 4.85 -4.22
CA THR A 27 -9.13 3.53 -4.17
C THR A 27 -8.81 3.04 -5.59
N PHE A 28 -7.96 2.02 -5.71
CA PHE A 28 -7.67 1.42 -7.02
C PHE A 28 -8.93 0.85 -7.70
N GLU A 29 -9.87 0.32 -6.93
CA GLU A 29 -11.13 -0.22 -7.42
C GLU A 29 -12.06 0.89 -7.92
N GLU A 30 -12.15 1.99 -7.17
CA GLU A 30 -12.95 3.17 -7.54
C GLU A 30 -12.40 3.88 -8.79
N ALA A 31 -11.09 3.81 -9.02
CA ALA A 31 -10.43 4.41 -10.18
C ALA A 31 -10.30 3.45 -11.37
N TYR A 32 -10.78 2.21 -11.27
CA TYR A 32 -10.52 1.19 -12.30
C TYR A 32 -11.25 1.46 -13.61
N ASP A 33 -12.47 1.97 -13.56
CA ASP A 33 -13.38 2.12 -14.70
C ASP A 33 -13.28 3.49 -15.40
N ILE A 34 -12.49 4.42 -14.85
CA ILE A 34 -12.24 5.73 -15.50
C ILE A 34 -11.22 5.63 -16.64
N PHE A 35 -10.49 4.53 -16.73
CA PHE A 35 -9.48 4.27 -17.76
C PHE A 35 -9.87 3.07 -18.61
N ASP A 36 -9.79 3.21 -19.92
CA ASP A 36 -10.00 2.11 -20.85
C ASP A 36 -8.88 1.07 -20.74
N ASP A 37 -9.13 -0.12 -21.28
CA ASP A 37 -8.07 -1.12 -21.45
C ASP A 37 -7.02 -0.61 -22.45
N ASN A 38 -5.76 -0.96 -22.24
CA ASN A 38 -4.63 -0.46 -23.04
C ASN A 38 -4.51 1.09 -23.07
N TYR A 39 -4.80 1.75 -21.95
CA TYR A 39 -4.70 3.20 -21.80
C TYR A 39 -3.27 3.68 -21.49
N PHE A 40 -2.56 2.99 -20.59
CA PHE A 40 -1.26 3.43 -20.08
C PHE A 40 -0.08 2.83 -20.82
N ASP A 41 0.99 3.61 -21.02
CA ASP A 41 2.29 3.12 -21.50
C ASP A 41 3.18 2.59 -20.35
N PHE A 42 2.94 3.11 -19.13
CA PHE A 42 3.66 2.74 -17.93
C PHE A 42 2.73 2.76 -16.72
N ILE A 43 2.86 1.76 -15.85
CA ILE A 43 2.15 1.69 -14.57
C ILE A 43 3.17 1.32 -13.49
N TYR A 44 3.17 2.07 -12.38
CA TYR A 44 3.96 1.78 -11.18
C TYR A 44 3.01 1.57 -9.99
N ILE A 45 3.07 0.40 -9.36
CA ILE A 45 2.19 0.01 -8.24
C ILE A 45 2.98 0.11 -6.92
N ASP A 46 2.57 1.05 -6.08
CA ASP A 46 3.05 1.22 -4.71
C ASP A 46 1.87 1.65 -3.84
N GLY A 47 1.20 0.68 -3.20
CA GLY A 47 -0.05 0.95 -2.50
C GLY A 47 -0.42 -0.07 -1.43
N TYR A 48 -0.86 -1.26 -1.83
CA TYR A 48 -1.44 -2.25 -0.90
C TYR A 48 -0.44 -3.33 -0.48
N ALA A 49 0.81 -2.94 -0.23
CA ALA A 49 1.91 -3.85 0.06
C ALA A 49 1.63 -4.82 1.22
N HIS A 50 1.07 -4.32 2.33
CA HIS A 50 0.71 -5.14 3.50
C HIS A 50 -0.35 -6.21 3.21
N LYS A 51 -1.04 -6.17 2.06
CA LYS A 51 -2.02 -7.16 1.62
C LYS A 51 -1.58 -7.86 0.32
N GLY A 52 -0.33 -7.70 -0.09
CA GLY A 52 0.17 -8.23 -1.36
C GLY A 52 -0.63 -7.75 -2.56
N GLU A 53 -0.89 -6.44 -2.65
CA GLU A 53 -1.69 -5.87 -3.74
C GLU A 53 -3.11 -6.47 -3.86
N GLU A 54 -3.71 -6.75 -2.69
CA GLU A 54 -4.97 -7.47 -2.52
C GLU A 54 -4.92 -8.89 -3.12
N GLY A 55 -3.86 -9.64 -2.79
CA GLY A 55 -3.64 -10.99 -3.31
C GLY A 55 -3.31 -11.02 -4.80
N GLY A 56 -2.67 -9.96 -5.32
CA GLY A 56 -2.34 -9.80 -6.73
C GLY A 56 -3.48 -9.29 -7.61
N LYS A 57 -4.69 -9.11 -7.07
CA LYS A 57 -5.84 -8.60 -7.84
C LYS A 57 -5.54 -7.23 -8.47
N THR A 58 -4.91 -6.33 -7.72
CA THR A 58 -4.55 -5.00 -8.24
C THR A 58 -3.60 -5.11 -9.44
N ILE A 59 -2.58 -5.98 -9.34
CA ILE A 59 -1.62 -6.22 -10.43
C ILE A 59 -2.35 -6.71 -11.69
N ILE A 60 -3.23 -7.70 -11.54
CA ILE A 60 -3.99 -8.31 -12.64
C ILE A 60 -4.94 -7.30 -13.30
N ASP A 61 -5.68 -6.53 -12.52
CA ASP A 61 -6.64 -5.57 -13.04
C ASP A 61 -5.94 -4.42 -13.77
N TRP A 62 -4.91 -3.83 -13.17
CA TRP A 62 -4.18 -2.72 -13.79
C TRP A 62 -3.33 -3.17 -14.98
N TYR A 63 -2.91 -4.44 -15.04
CA TYR A 63 -2.28 -5.00 -16.24
C TYR A 63 -3.19 -4.95 -17.48
N LYS A 64 -4.53 -5.00 -17.34
CA LYS A 64 -5.47 -4.83 -18.46
C LYS A 64 -5.41 -3.40 -19.03
N LYS A 65 -5.19 -2.43 -18.15
CA LYS A 65 -5.06 -1.00 -18.48
C LYS A 65 -3.73 -0.65 -19.13
N LEU A 66 -2.71 -1.52 -19.03
CA LEU A 66 -1.42 -1.34 -19.68
C LEU A 66 -1.46 -1.73 -21.16
N LYS A 67 -0.85 -0.93 -22.04
CA LYS A 67 -0.66 -1.26 -23.46
C LYS A 67 0.32 -2.40 -23.67
N VAL A 68 0.14 -3.15 -24.77
CA VAL A 68 1.19 -4.03 -25.27
C VAL A 68 2.42 -3.19 -25.63
N GLY A 69 3.59 -3.63 -25.18
CA GLY A 69 4.86 -2.91 -25.25
C GLY A 69 5.17 -2.06 -24.02
N GLY A 70 4.16 -1.77 -23.18
CA GLY A 70 4.29 -0.96 -21.97
C GLY A 70 4.97 -1.71 -20.82
N ILE A 71 5.33 -0.96 -19.77
CA ILE A 71 6.01 -1.48 -18.59
C ILE A 71 5.07 -1.48 -17.38
N LEU A 72 4.95 -2.63 -16.73
CA LEU A 72 4.34 -2.76 -15.40
C LEU A 72 5.46 -2.85 -14.38
N ALA A 73 5.42 -2.02 -13.36
CA ALA A 73 6.38 -2.01 -12.29
C ALA A 73 5.69 -1.85 -10.93
N GLY A 74 6.42 -2.09 -9.86
CA GLY A 74 5.98 -1.81 -8.50
C GLY A 74 7.10 -1.99 -7.49
N ASP A 75 6.80 -1.64 -6.25
CA ASP A 75 7.76 -1.70 -5.15
C ASP A 75 7.59 -2.97 -4.30
N ASP A 76 8.34 -3.05 -3.20
CA ASP A 76 8.24 -4.04 -2.13
C ASP A 76 8.49 -5.49 -2.58
N TYR A 77 9.33 -5.70 -3.61
CA TYR A 77 9.80 -7.04 -3.98
C TYR A 77 10.90 -7.52 -3.03
N HIS A 78 10.52 -7.83 -1.78
CA HIS A 78 11.45 -8.23 -0.72
C HIS A 78 10.85 -9.30 0.20
N ASP A 79 11.69 -10.05 0.91
CA ASP A 79 11.25 -11.09 1.86
C ASP A 79 10.54 -10.53 3.10
N ASP A 80 10.76 -9.24 3.41
CA ASP A 80 10.00 -8.51 4.44
C ASP A 80 8.56 -8.19 4.00
N TRP A 81 8.29 -8.27 2.69
CA TRP A 81 6.98 -8.06 2.06
C TRP A 81 6.54 -9.31 1.30
N PRO A 82 6.41 -10.46 1.98
CA PRO A 82 6.24 -11.75 1.32
C PRO A 82 4.96 -11.82 0.49
N LEU A 83 3.89 -11.14 0.91
CA LEU A 83 2.63 -11.13 0.17
C LEU A 83 2.76 -10.43 -1.19
N VAL A 84 3.55 -9.36 -1.28
CA VAL A 84 3.84 -8.69 -2.56
C VAL A 84 4.66 -9.62 -3.44
N LYS A 85 5.75 -10.15 -2.90
CA LYS A 85 6.64 -11.08 -3.61
C LYS A 85 5.88 -12.30 -4.14
N TRP A 86 4.97 -12.88 -3.36
CA TRP A 86 4.14 -14.01 -3.77
C TRP A 86 3.15 -13.64 -4.87
N ALA A 87 2.47 -12.49 -4.75
CA ALA A 87 1.54 -12.00 -5.77
C ALA A 87 2.25 -11.73 -7.10
N VAL A 88 3.43 -11.10 -7.06
CA VAL A 88 4.26 -10.85 -8.26
C VAL A 88 4.71 -12.16 -8.88
N ASN A 89 5.20 -13.12 -8.08
CA ASN A 89 5.66 -14.41 -8.59
C ASN A 89 4.52 -15.23 -9.23
N ASP A 90 3.34 -15.30 -8.60
CA ASP A 90 2.15 -15.95 -9.17
C ASP A 90 1.75 -15.30 -10.50
N PHE A 91 1.73 -13.96 -10.53
CA PHE A 91 1.38 -13.20 -11.73
C PHE A 91 2.36 -13.45 -12.89
N VAL A 92 3.67 -13.35 -12.62
CA VAL A 92 4.74 -13.57 -13.62
C VAL A 92 4.70 -14.99 -14.15
N LEU A 93 4.52 -15.98 -13.26
CA LEU A 93 4.43 -17.40 -13.63
C LEU A 93 3.25 -17.65 -14.58
N LYS A 94 2.07 -17.11 -14.27
CA LYS A 94 0.87 -17.23 -15.12
C LYS A 94 1.03 -16.53 -16.47
N LEU A 95 1.75 -15.40 -16.49
CA LEU A 95 2.02 -14.66 -17.71
C LEU A 95 3.09 -15.34 -18.58
N GLY A 96 3.99 -16.11 -17.98
CA GLY A 96 5.20 -16.62 -18.62
C GLY A 96 6.18 -15.50 -19.00
N ALA A 97 6.19 -14.40 -18.24
CA ALA A 97 7.02 -13.23 -18.51
C ALA A 97 8.39 -13.31 -17.82
N LYS A 98 9.35 -12.53 -18.32
CA LYS A 98 10.60 -12.26 -17.62
C LYS A 98 10.39 -11.16 -16.58
N LEU A 99 10.64 -11.49 -15.32
CA LEU A 99 10.72 -10.51 -14.23
C LEU A 99 12.11 -9.88 -14.19
N SER A 100 12.17 -8.59 -13.90
CA SER A 100 13.40 -7.88 -13.59
C SER A 100 13.24 -7.13 -12.27
N VAL A 101 14.32 -7.03 -11.51
CA VAL A 101 14.36 -6.44 -10.18
C VAL A 101 15.56 -5.51 -10.13
N THR A 102 15.40 -4.34 -9.51
CA THR A 102 16.48 -3.37 -9.40
C THR A 102 17.50 -3.79 -8.34
N ASP A 103 18.77 -3.74 -8.69
CA ASP A 103 19.88 -3.94 -7.76
C ASP A 103 20.30 -2.57 -7.18
N GLY A 104 19.68 -2.18 -6.07
CA GLY A 104 20.02 -0.92 -5.39
C GLY A 104 19.31 -0.81 -4.05
N GLN A 105 20.09 -0.60 -2.99
CA GLN A 105 19.58 -0.06 -1.72
C GLN A 105 20.17 1.34 -1.61
N GLU A 106 19.32 2.35 -1.78
CA GLU A 106 19.70 3.71 -1.41
C GLU A 106 19.53 3.87 0.11
N ASP A 107 20.39 4.67 0.74
CA ASP A 107 20.32 5.00 2.16
C ASP A 107 19.17 6.01 2.45
N ASP A 108 18.04 5.84 1.76
CA ASP A 108 16.80 6.58 1.95
C ASP A 108 15.68 5.63 2.38
N SER A 109 15.02 6.01 3.48
CA SER A 109 13.81 5.38 4.01
C SER A 109 12.67 5.15 3.00
N TYR A 110 12.67 5.88 1.89
CA TYR A 110 11.66 5.74 0.83
C TYR A 110 12.04 4.74 -0.27
N CYS A 111 13.26 4.19 -0.27
CA CYS A 111 13.78 3.32 -1.33
C CYS A 111 14.47 2.06 -0.78
N TRP A 112 13.99 1.56 0.36
CA TRP A 112 14.61 0.42 1.06
C TRP A 112 14.42 -0.92 0.38
N PHE A 113 13.35 -1.08 -0.41
CA PHE A 113 13.00 -2.35 -1.03
C PHE A 113 13.20 -2.31 -2.55
N PRO A 114 13.53 -3.46 -3.17
CA PRO A 114 13.71 -3.50 -4.62
C PRO A 114 12.40 -3.27 -5.38
N THR A 115 12.49 -2.44 -6.42
CA THR A 115 11.45 -2.34 -7.45
C THR A 115 11.49 -3.57 -8.35
N TRP A 116 10.32 -4.12 -8.66
CA TRP A 116 10.14 -5.12 -9.70
C TRP A 116 9.53 -4.49 -10.95
N TYR A 117 9.85 -5.02 -12.12
CA TYR A 117 9.20 -4.63 -13.36
C TYR A 117 9.19 -5.74 -14.42
N LEU A 118 8.25 -5.62 -15.36
CA LEU A 118 8.14 -6.45 -16.55
C LEU A 118 7.58 -5.65 -17.72
N ARG A 119 7.85 -6.11 -18.94
CA ARG A 119 7.27 -5.56 -20.16
C ARG A 119 6.09 -6.41 -20.60
N LYS A 120 4.96 -5.77 -20.91
CA LYS A 120 3.78 -6.46 -21.46
C LYS A 120 4.01 -6.81 -22.92
N GLU A 121 4.34 -8.07 -23.23
CA GLU A 121 4.61 -8.48 -24.62
C GLU A 121 3.34 -8.80 -25.42
N LYS A 122 2.30 -9.27 -24.74
CA LYS A 122 1.01 -9.65 -25.35
C LYS A 122 -0.10 -9.49 -24.32
N TYR A 123 -1.36 -9.50 -24.79
CA TYR A 123 -2.49 -9.64 -23.89
C TYR A 123 -2.64 -11.10 -23.48
N VAL A 124 -2.73 -11.36 -22.18
CA VAL A 124 -3.07 -12.66 -21.60
C VAL A 124 -4.14 -12.43 -20.56
N PHE A 125 -5.23 -13.18 -20.65
CA PHE A 125 -6.24 -13.20 -19.59
C PHE A 125 -5.68 -14.02 -18.41
N ILE A 126 -5.68 -13.42 -17.22
CA ILE A 126 -5.10 -14.01 -16.01
C ILE A 126 -6.18 -14.02 -14.93
N GLU A 127 -6.44 -15.20 -14.38
CA GLU A 127 -7.33 -15.34 -13.24
C GLU A 127 -6.57 -15.13 -11.92
N PRO A 128 -7.16 -14.41 -10.94
CA PRO A 128 -6.57 -14.24 -9.63
C PRO A 128 -6.40 -15.57 -8.88
N ASN A 129 -5.34 -15.68 -8.08
CA ASN A 129 -5.14 -16.82 -7.19
C ASN A 129 -6.02 -16.67 -5.94
N ILE A 130 -7.01 -17.55 -5.80
CA ILE A 130 -7.99 -17.50 -4.70
C ILE A 130 -7.32 -17.64 -3.32
N GLU A 131 -6.27 -18.47 -3.22
CA GLU A 131 -5.55 -18.65 -1.94
C GLU A 131 -4.84 -17.37 -1.52
N LEU A 132 -4.20 -16.66 -2.46
CA LEU A 132 -3.55 -15.38 -2.18
C LEU A 132 -4.57 -14.30 -1.80
N ILE A 133 -5.75 -14.29 -2.43
CA ILE A 133 -6.85 -13.39 -2.04
C ILE A 133 -7.30 -13.69 -0.61
N ASP A 134 -7.49 -14.94 -0.25
CA ASP A 134 -7.91 -15.33 1.10
C ASP A 134 -6.87 -14.93 2.16
N ILE A 135 -5.58 -15.10 1.86
CA ILE A 135 -4.49 -14.64 2.73
C ILE A 135 -4.54 -13.12 2.89
N ALA A 136 -4.72 -12.38 1.79
CA ALA A 136 -4.83 -10.92 1.81
C ALA A 136 -6.04 -10.44 2.64
N ILE A 137 -7.18 -11.13 2.56
CA ILE A 137 -8.38 -10.83 3.35
C ILE A 137 -8.11 -11.08 4.85
N LYS A 138 -7.50 -12.22 5.19
CA LYS A 138 -7.12 -12.53 6.58
C LYS A 138 -6.18 -11.47 7.14
N GLU A 139 -5.20 -11.04 6.36
CA GLU A 139 -4.23 -10.02 6.76
C GLU A 139 -4.88 -8.64 6.93
N LYS A 140 -5.77 -8.25 6.01
CA LYS A 140 -6.61 -7.04 6.12
C LYS A 140 -7.39 -7.02 7.42
N ASN A 141 -8.02 -8.14 7.79
CA ASN A 141 -8.76 -8.29 9.02
C ASN A 141 -7.85 -8.23 10.26
N ARG A 142 -6.67 -8.88 10.21
CA ARG A 142 -5.67 -8.81 11.29
C ARG A 142 -5.22 -7.38 11.55
N ILE A 143 -4.88 -6.62 10.50
CA ILE A 143 -4.46 -5.22 10.60
C ILE A 143 -5.59 -4.35 11.15
N LYS A 144 -6.83 -4.54 10.65
CA LYS A 144 -8.02 -3.84 11.16
C LYS A 144 -8.22 -4.08 12.65
N ASN A 145 -8.14 -5.34 13.09
CA ASN A 145 -8.31 -5.72 14.50
C ASN A 145 -7.19 -5.15 15.38
N LYS A 146 -5.93 -5.18 14.93
CA LYS A 146 -4.81 -4.54 15.62
C LYS A 146 -5.06 -3.04 15.82
N ARG A 147 -5.52 -2.34 14.78
CA ARG A 147 -5.85 -0.91 14.84
C ARG A 147 -6.98 -0.60 15.83
N ILE A 148 -8.03 -1.43 15.88
CA ILE A 148 -9.14 -1.27 16.83
C ILE A 148 -8.63 -1.42 18.27
N LYS A 149 -7.84 -2.46 18.55
CA LYS A 149 -7.24 -2.69 19.89
C LYS A 149 -6.36 -1.50 20.31
N THR A 150 -5.49 -1.02 19.43
CA THR A 150 -4.63 0.15 19.71
C THR A 150 -5.45 1.42 19.99
N ARG A 151 -6.51 1.68 19.21
CA ARG A 151 -7.43 2.81 19.44
C ARG A 151 -8.18 2.69 20.76
N SER A 152 -8.67 1.51 21.10
CA SER A 152 -9.34 1.25 22.38
C SER A 152 -8.40 1.50 23.57
N HIS A 153 -7.17 0.97 23.50
CA HIS A 153 -6.15 1.19 24.53
C HIS A 153 -5.78 2.67 24.68
N PHE A 154 -5.65 3.40 23.56
CA PHE A 154 -5.40 4.85 23.58
C PHE A 154 -6.56 5.62 24.22
N ASN A 155 -7.81 5.29 23.90
CA ASN A 155 -8.99 5.92 24.47
C ASN A 155 -9.10 5.66 25.98
N TYR A 156 -8.84 4.43 26.41
CA TYR A 156 -8.80 4.06 27.83
C TYR A 156 -7.72 4.86 28.59
N ARG A 157 -6.51 4.94 28.03
CA ARG A 157 -5.42 5.74 28.62
C ARG A 157 -5.78 7.23 28.72
N LYS A 158 -6.42 7.78 27.68
CA LYS A 158 -6.91 9.18 27.68
C LYS A 158 -8.00 9.41 28.72
N PHE A 159 -8.92 8.46 28.88
CA PHE A 159 -9.94 8.49 29.93
C PHE A 159 -9.31 8.45 31.33
N MET A 160 -8.39 7.53 31.59
CA MET A 160 -7.68 7.43 32.87
C MET A 160 -6.91 8.71 33.21
N ILE A 161 -6.21 9.30 32.24
CA ILE A 161 -5.54 10.59 32.44
C ILE A 161 -6.55 11.68 32.82
N LYS A 162 -7.72 11.73 32.16
CA LYS A 162 -8.77 12.71 32.45
C LYS A 162 -9.40 12.51 33.85
N VAL A 163 -9.56 11.26 34.28
CA VAL A 163 -10.03 10.92 35.64
C VAL A 163 -9.01 11.34 36.68
N LEU A 164 -7.72 11.02 36.47
CA LEU A 164 -6.62 11.40 37.37
C LEU A 164 -6.42 12.93 37.45
N ASP A 165 -6.70 13.65 36.37
CA ASP A 165 -6.68 15.12 36.34
C ASP A 165 -7.83 15.69 37.19
N LYS A 166 -9.03 15.11 37.06
CA LYS A 166 -10.22 15.54 37.82
C LYS A 166 -10.15 15.19 39.31
N SER A 167 -9.44 14.14 39.68
CA SER A 167 -9.27 13.73 41.09
C SER A 167 -8.06 14.38 41.77
N GLY A 168 -7.32 15.27 41.10
CA GLY A 168 -6.14 15.94 41.67
C GLY A 168 -4.90 15.04 41.84
N LEU A 169 -4.96 13.79 41.39
CA LEU A 169 -3.91 12.76 41.55
C LEU A 169 -2.86 12.76 40.43
N LYS A 170 -2.74 13.84 39.64
CA LYS A 170 -1.78 13.93 38.53
C LYS A 170 -0.32 14.02 39.01
N LYS A 171 -0.07 14.62 40.18
CA LYS A 171 1.29 14.87 40.70
C LYS A 171 1.97 13.66 41.38
N PRO A 172 1.28 12.76 42.13
CA PRO A 172 1.97 11.66 42.83
C PRO A 172 2.52 10.54 41.91
N ILE A 173 1.94 10.33 40.73
CA ILE A 173 2.25 9.13 39.89
C ILE A 173 3.43 9.39 38.93
N SER A 174 3.67 10.64 38.52
CA SER A 174 4.80 10.97 37.64
C SER A 174 6.18 10.71 38.27
N ASN A 175 6.25 10.75 39.61
CA ASN A 175 7.46 10.43 40.38
C ASN A 175 7.66 8.93 40.63
N PHE A 176 6.60 8.12 40.49
CA PHE A 176 6.69 6.67 40.69
C PHE A 176 7.12 5.93 39.41
N MET A 177 6.72 6.42 38.23
CA MET A 177 7.10 5.82 36.93
C MET A 177 8.51 6.21 36.43
N LYS A 178 9.22 7.10 37.13
CA LYS A 178 10.64 7.44 36.84
C LYS A 178 11.64 6.69 37.74
N ARG A 179 11.16 5.80 38.62
CA ARG A 179 12.01 4.95 39.48
C ARG A 179 11.69 3.49 39.24
N LYS A 180 12.12 2.96 38.09
CA LYS A 180 12.59 1.58 37.88
C LYS A 180 13.12 1.46 36.47
#